data_AF-A0A0K9GQV5-F1
#
_entry.id   AF-A0A0K9GQV5-F1
#
_cell.length_a   1.000
_cell.length_b   1.000
_cell.length_c   1.000
_cell.angle_alpha   90.00
_cell.angle_beta   90.00
_cell.angle_gamma   90.00
#
_symmetry.space_group_name_H-M   'P 1'
#
loop_
_entity.id
_entity.type
_entity.pdbx_description
1 polymer ?
#
loop_
_entity_poly.entity_id
_entity_poly.type
_entity_poly.pdbx_seq_one_letter_code
_entity_poly.pdbx_strand_id
1 'polypeptide(L)' 'MAVLPFLTKAYAQNVYIFGNRKFDGGVPVDYHQSIKEHAVIVYSDDQIKAAYTSEYITEDEYVETMQIREAPAVE' A
#
# COMPACT_ATOMS: atom_id res chain seq x y z
N MET A 1 5.72 13.12 10.76
CA MET A 1 7.14 13.24 10.33
C MET A 1 7.19 13.52 8.84
N ALA A 2 8.32 13.95 8.27
CA ALA A 2 8.44 14.08 6.81
C ALA A 2 8.41 12.68 6.17
N VAL A 3 7.47 12.44 5.25
CA VAL A 3 7.39 11.19 4.50
C VAL A 3 8.53 11.14 3.49
N LEU A 4 9.42 10.17 3.66
CA LEU A 4 10.59 10.00 2.80
C LEU A 4 10.29 9.03 1.65
N PRO A 5 10.40 9.45 0.36
CA PRO A 5 9.99 8.63 -0.77
C PRO A 5 10.69 7.26 -0.87
N PHE A 6 11.97 7.20 -0.48
CA PHE A 6 12.73 5.95 -0.48
C PHE A 6 12.22 4.95 0.57
N LEU A 7 11.73 5.44 1.71
CA LEU A 7 11.10 4.60 2.73
C LEU A 7 9.73 4.14 2.27
N THR A 8 8.92 5.01 1.64
CA THR A 8 7.62 4.65 1.06
C THR A 8 7.75 3.47 0.11
N LYS A 9 8.71 3.52 -0.83
CA LYS A 9 8.97 2.40 -1.76
C LYS A 9 9.36 1.12 -1.03
N ALA A 10 10.29 1.21 -0.08
CA ALA A 10 10.74 0.06 0.68
C ALA A 10 9.60 -0.58 1.48
N TYR A 11 8.76 0.23 2.14
CA TYR A 11 7.60 -0.25 2.86
C TYR A 11 6.56 -0.87 1.91
N ALA A 12 6.24 -0.22 0.79
CA ALA A 12 5.30 -0.75 -0.19
C ALA A 12 5.69 -2.14 -0.71
N GLN A 13 6.97 -2.35 -1.02
CA GLN A 13 7.46 -3.68 -1.40
C GLN A 13 7.33 -4.70 -0.25
N ASN A 14 7.70 -4.30 0.97
CA ASN A 14 7.60 -5.20 2.12
C ASN A 14 6.16 -5.56 2.49
N VAL A 15 5.20 -4.67 2.24
CA VAL A 15 3.78 -4.88 2.52
C VAL A 15 3.12 -5.68 1.39
N TYR A 16 3.12 -5.18 0.16
CA TYR A 16 2.32 -5.78 -0.92
C TYR A 16 3.02 -6.95 -1.63
N ILE A 17 4.35 -6.97 -1.69
CA ILE A 17 5.08 -7.99 -2.48
C ILE A 17 5.59 -9.11 -1.59
N PHE A 18 6.19 -8.78 -0.45
CA PHE A 18 6.83 -9.76 0.42
C PHE A 18 6.02 -10.15 1.65
N GLY A 19 5.05 -9.34 2.09
CA GLY A 19 4.29 -9.57 3.32
C GLY A 19 5.13 -9.54 4.61
N ASN A 20 6.36 -9.02 4.56
CA ASN A 20 7.27 -8.95 5.70
C ASN A 20 6.91 -7.87 6.72
N ARG A 21 6.07 -6.90 6.32
CA ARG A 21 5.56 -5.84 7.19
C ARG A 21 4.07 -5.67 6.95
N LYS A 22 3.34 -5.35 8.01
CA LYS A 22 1.92 -4.95 7.97
C LYS A 22 1.78 -3.48 8.33
N PHE A 23 0.70 -2.84 7.91
CA PHE A 23 0.42 -1.46 8.29
C PHE A 23 0.17 -1.34 9.80
N ASP A 24 -0.51 -2.32 10.40
CA ASP A 24 -0.60 -2.46 11.85
C ASP A 24 0.76 -2.88 12.44
N GLY A 25 1.39 -1.98 13.20
CA GLY A 25 2.62 -2.23 13.95
C GLY A 25 3.93 -2.34 13.15
N GLY A 26 3.88 -2.57 11.83
CA GLY A 26 5.07 -2.73 10.98
C GLY A 26 5.48 -1.50 10.17
N VAL A 27 4.55 -0.58 9.94
CA VAL A 27 4.75 0.65 9.16
C VAL A 27 4.22 1.85 9.96
N PRO A 28 4.97 2.96 10.07
CA PRO A 28 4.47 4.16 10.73
C PRO A 28 3.25 4.74 10.00
N VAL A 29 2.26 5.20 10.76
CA VAL A 29 0.96 5.68 10.24
C VAL A 29 1.10 6.77 9.19
N ASP A 30 2.09 7.65 9.37
CA ASP A 30 2.44 8.72 8.42
C ASP A 30 2.73 8.20 7.00
N TYR A 31 3.18 6.95 6.84
CA TYR A 31 3.50 6.36 5.55
C TYR A 31 2.34 5.59 4.92
N HIS A 32 1.27 5.30 5.67
CA HIS A 32 0.19 4.41 5.21
C HIS A 32 -0.42 4.92 3.90
N GLN A 33 -0.77 6.20 3.84
CA GLN A 33 -1.35 6.82 2.66
C GLN A 33 -0.36 6.79 1.48
N SER A 34 0.86 7.28 1.65
CA SER A 34 1.84 7.34 0.56
C SER A 34 2.25 5.95 0.05
N ILE A 35 2.21 4.91 0.89
CA ILE A 35 2.44 3.53 0.46
C ILE A 35 1.29 3.04 -0.42
N LYS A 36 0.04 3.31 -0.04
CA LYS A 36 -1.14 2.95 -0.84
C LYS A 36 -1.13 3.68 -2.19
N GLU A 37 -0.83 4.98 -2.18
CA GLU A 37 -0.63 5.79 -3.40
C GLU A 37 0.50 5.22 -4.28
N HIS A 38 1.62 4.79 -3.68
CA HIS A 38 2.70 4.16 -4.44
C HIS A 38 2.28 2.80 -5.02
N ALA A 39 1.55 2.00 -4.25
CA ALA A 39 1.05 0.70 -4.68
C ALA A 39 0.13 0.83 -5.90
N VAL A 40 -0.79 1.81 -5.91
CA VAL A 40 -1.67 2.03 -7.07
C VAL A 40 -0.95 2.59 -8.29
N ILE A 41 0.22 3.20 -8.15
CA ILE A 41 1.01 3.67 -9.30
C ILE A 41 1.90 2.56 -9.85
N VAL A 42 2.46 1.71 -8.98
CA VAL A 42 3.56 0.80 -9.33
C VAL A 42 3.12 -0.65 -9.49
N TYR A 43 2.12 -1.11 -8.74
CA TYR A 43 1.72 -2.52 -8.73
C TYR A 43 0.45 -2.76 -9.55
N SER A 44 0.32 -3.93 -10.16
CA SER A 44 -0.92 -4.29 -10.86
C SER A 44 -2.06 -4.63 -9.89
N ASP A 45 -3.31 -4.62 -10.38
CA ASP A 45 -4.47 -5.08 -9.60
C ASP A 45 -4.25 -6.48 -9.04
N ASP A 46 -3.70 -7.37 -9.87
CA ASP A 46 -3.40 -8.75 -9.47
C ASP A 46 -2.38 -8.82 -8.34
N GLN A 47 -1.38 -7.94 -8.32
CA GLN A 47 -0.39 -7.89 -7.22
C GLN A 47 -1.04 -7.42 -5.91
N ILE A 48 -1.89 -6.39 -5.98
CA ILE A 48 -2.59 -5.88 -4.80
C ILE A 48 -3.61 -6.92 -4.30
N LYS A 49 -4.32 -7.60 -5.20
CA LYS A 49 -5.24 -8.69 -4.87
C LYS A 49 -4.51 -9.93 -4.33
N ALA A 50 -3.32 -10.23 -4.83
CA ALA A 50 -2.48 -11.30 -4.30
C ALA A 50 -2.01 -10.96 -2.87
N ALA A 51 -1.67 -9.70 -2.59
CA ALA A 51 -1.34 -9.25 -1.23
C ALA A 51 -2.52 -9.45 -0.26
N TYR A 52 -3.74 -9.13 -0.69
CA TYR A 52 -4.96 -9.39 0.09
C TYR A 52 -5.21 -10.90 0.28
N THR A 53 -5.11 -11.68 -0.79
CA THR A 53 -5.32 -13.14 -0.76
C THR A 53 -4.27 -13.85 0.09
N SER A 54 -3.06 -13.30 0.17
CA SER A 54 -1.96 -13.80 1.01
C SER A 54 -2.01 -13.25 2.43
N GLU A 55 -3.06 -12.51 2.79
CA GLU A 55 -3.28 -11.88 4.10
C GLU A 55 -2.15 -10.90 4.50
N TYR A 56 -1.43 -10.32 3.54
CA TYR A 56 -0.38 -9.33 3.80
C TYR A 56 -0.97 -7.99 4.21
N ILE A 57 -2.13 -7.67 3.63
CA ILE A 57 -2.95 -6.50 3.92
C ILE A 57 -4.36 -6.97 4.33
N THR A 58 -5.06 -6.14 5.08
CA THR A 58 -6.45 -6.39 5.49
C THR A 58 -7.44 -6.05 4.37
N GLU A 59 -8.71 -6.43 4.56
CA GLU A 59 -9.78 -6.04 3.64
C GLU A 59 -9.95 -4.53 3.56
N ASP A 60 -9.95 -3.83 4.71
CA ASP A 60 -10.03 -2.37 4.76
C ASP A 60 -8.89 -1.70 3.97
N GLU A 61 -7.66 -2.19 4.15
CA GLU A 61 -6.49 -1.66 3.43
C GLU A 61 -6.55 -1.93 1.92
N TYR A 62 -7.05 -3.09 1.53
CA TYR A 62 -7.28 -3.43 0.12
C TYR A 62 -8.33 -2.51 -0.50
N VAL A 63 -9.47 -2.34 0.18
CA VAL A 63 -10.56 -1.46 -0.28
C VAL A 63 -10.08 -0.02 -0.39
N GLU A 64 -9.38 0.51 0.62
CA GLU A 64 -8.81 1.86 0.57
C GLU A 64 -7.81 2.01 -0.58
N THR A 65 -6.95 1.02 -0.81
CA THR A 65 -6.00 1.04 -1.93
C THR A 65 -6.74 1.08 -3.26
N MET A 66 -7.79 0.27 -3.44
CA MET A 66 -8.58 0.25 -4.67
C MET A 66 -9.39 1.52 -4.86
N GLN A 67 -9.93 2.11 -3.79
CA GLN A 67 -10.61 3.40 -3.83
C GLN A 67 -9.69 4.51 -4.32
N ILE A 68 -8.41 4.53 -3.92
CA ILE A 68 -7.44 5.52 -4.42
C ILE A 68 -7.19 5.32 -5.93
N ARG A 69 -7.20 4.08 -6.43
CA ARG A 69 -7.03 3.77 -7.85
C ARG A 69 -8.25 4.17 -8.69
N GLU A 70 -9.46 3.95 -8.17
CA GLU A 70 -10.72 4.27 -8.85
C GLU A 70 -11.10 5.74 -8.73
N ALA A 71 -10.65 6.43 -7.68
CA ALA A 71 -10.77 7.88 -7.60
C ALA A 71 -9.90 8.49 -8.71
N PRO A 72 -10.49 9.04 -9.79
CA PRO A 72 -9.69 9.73 -10.79
C PRO A 72 -8.94 10.84 -10.06
N ALA A 73 -7.64 10.97 -10.33
CA ALA A 73 -6.85 12.10 -9.89
C ALA A 73 -7.66 13.37 -10.15
N VAL A 74 -8.10 14.03 -9.08
CA VAL A 74 -8.78 15.32 -9.17
C VAL A 74 -7.76 16.27 -9.81
N GLU A 75 -8.24 16.95 -10.87
CA GLU A 75 -7.54 17.85 -11.80
C GLU A 75 -6.43 18.74 -11.20
#